data_AF-A0A930YXU5-F1
#
_entry.id   AF-A0A930YXU5-F1
#
_cell.length_a   1.000
_cell.length_b   1.000
_cell.length_c   1.000
_cell.angle_alpha   90.00
_cell.angle_beta   90.00
_cell.angle_gamma   90.00
#
_symmetry.space_group_name_H-M   'P 1'
#
loop_
_entity.id
_entity.type
_entity.pdbx_description
1 polymer ?
#
loop_
_entity_poly.entity_id
_entity_poly.type
_entity_poly.pdbx_seq_one_letter_code
_entity_poly.pdbx_strand_id
1 'polypeptide(L)'
;MTEMHTVAVFDLDDTLIVEEASARSSLTEVAGLVPGVEPEAFAGHVLATARRLWYAGPSHHICRELGFASWEGLWATFEGNDPLVDELRAWIPTYQREVWTTALMAHGIDDPMLSVALPEAYRSAQRRGHPLIEGADQLVRSLAGRCRLGLLTNGPSDIQRLKL
;
A
#
# COMPACT_ATOMS: atom_id res chain seq x y z
N MET A 1 32.35 -1.36 32.75
CA MET A 1 32.20 -1.09 31.31
C MET A 1 30.75 -1.38 30.95
N THR A 2 29.98 -0.35 30.61
CA THR A 2 28.60 -0.54 30.12
C THR A 2 28.71 -1.11 28.71
N GLU A 3 28.20 -2.33 28.48
CA GLU A 3 28.12 -2.88 27.13
C GLU A 3 27.20 -1.98 26.29
N MET A 4 27.77 -1.29 25.30
CA MET A 4 26.97 -0.59 24.29
C MET A 4 26.38 -1.63 23.34
N HIS A 5 25.13 -2.01 23.57
CA HIS A 5 24.38 -2.79 22.59
C HIS A 5 24.02 -1.88 21.42
N THR A 6 24.70 -2.08 20.28
CA THR A 6 24.35 -1.37 19.04
C THR A 6 23.03 -1.92 18.52
N VAL A 7 22.15 -1.02 18.07
CA VAL A 7 20.88 -1.35 17.43
C VAL A 7 20.85 -0.69 16.06
N ALA A 8 20.48 -1.43 15.02
CA ALA A 8 20.14 -0.89 13.71
C ALA A 8 18.63 -0.98 13.52
N VAL A 9 17.98 0.14 13.17
CA VAL A 9 16.55 0.21 12.91
C VAL A 9 16.35 0.55 11.44
N PHE A 10 15.54 -0.24 10.74
CA PHE A 10 15.21 -0.06 9.34
C PHE A 10 13.77 0.39 9.19
N ASP A 11 13.51 1.25 8.21
CA ASP A 11 12.20 1.33 7.59
C ASP A 11 12.00 0.14 6.62
N LEU A 12 10.76 -0.09 6.17
CA LEU A 12 10.42 -1.18 5.26
C LEU A 12 10.33 -0.69 3.81
N ASP A 13 9.36 0.17 3.54
CA ASP A 13 8.95 0.56 2.20
C ASP A 13 10.00 1.44 1.54
N ASP A 14 10.38 1.07 0.31
CA ASP A 14 11.45 1.71 -0.46
C ASP A 14 12.78 1.87 0.30
N THR A 15 12.98 1.02 1.33
CA THR A 15 14.21 0.88 2.12
C THR A 15 14.75 -0.55 2.09
N LEU A 16 13.90 -1.54 2.39
CA LEU A 16 14.24 -2.96 2.30
C LEU A 16 13.52 -3.67 1.15
N ILE A 17 12.32 -3.21 0.81
CA ILE A 17 11.50 -3.72 -0.30
C ILE A 17 11.19 -2.59 -1.28
N VAL A 18 10.87 -2.94 -2.52
CA VAL A 18 10.34 -2.00 -3.52
C VAL A 18 8.84 -1.90 -3.32
N GLU A 19 8.34 -0.73 -2.91
CA GLU A 19 6.92 -0.51 -2.62
C GLU A 19 6.21 0.20 -3.77
N GLU A 20 6.62 1.43 -4.10
CA GLU A 20 5.86 2.28 -5.04
C GLU A 20 5.74 1.61 -6.42
N ALA A 21 6.86 1.06 -6.94
CA ALA A 21 6.85 0.40 -8.24
C ALA A 21 6.04 -0.91 -8.21
N SER A 22 6.00 -1.62 -7.08
CA SER A 22 5.22 -2.86 -6.91
C SER A 22 3.72 -2.57 -6.86
N ALA A 23 3.31 -1.50 -6.16
CA ALA A 23 1.94 -1.01 -6.17
C ALA A 23 1.49 -0.63 -7.58
N ARG A 24 2.32 0.11 -8.32
CA ARG A 24 2.04 0.47 -9.72
C ARG A 24 1.93 -0.74 -10.63
N SER A 25 2.89 -1.67 -10.55
CA SER A 25 2.88 -2.90 -11.37
C SER A 25 1.64 -3.76 -11.09
N SER A 26 1.26 -3.90 -9.82
CA SER A 26 0.05 -4.65 -9.44
C SER A 26 -1.23 -3.99 -9.95
N LEU A 27 -1.30 -2.64 -9.94
CA LEU A 27 -2.43 -1.93 -10.54
C LEU A 27 -2.49 -2.12 -12.05
N THR A 28 -1.35 -2.06 -12.75
CA THR A 28 -1.28 -2.32 -14.20
C THR A 28 -1.74 -3.74 -14.53
N GLU A 29 -1.30 -4.75 -13.78
CA GLU A 29 -1.75 -6.14 -13.98
C GLU A 29 -3.26 -6.27 -13.84
N VAL A 30 -3.83 -5.69 -12.78
CA VAL A 30 -5.28 -5.70 -12.52
C VAL A 30 -6.04 -4.91 -13.59
N ALA A 31 -5.48 -3.79 -14.07
CA ALA A 31 -6.05 -3.02 -15.15
C ALA A 31 -6.15 -3.81 -16.46
N GLY A 32 -5.26 -4.79 -16.68
CA GLY A 32 -5.34 -5.72 -17.81
C GLY A 32 -6.58 -6.62 -17.82
N LEU A 33 -7.32 -6.69 -16.70
CA LEU A 33 -8.60 -7.40 -16.61
C LEU A 33 -9.78 -6.57 -17.13
N VAL A 34 -9.58 -5.27 -17.35
CA VAL A 34 -10.62 -4.34 -17.78
C VAL A 34 -10.68 -4.29 -19.31
N PRO A 35 -11.80 -4.70 -19.94
CA PRO A 35 -11.89 -4.70 -21.39
C PRO A 35 -11.83 -3.29 -21.99
N GLY A 36 -11.04 -3.12 -23.05
CA GLY A 36 -11.05 -1.89 -23.86
C GLY A 36 -10.30 -0.70 -23.29
N VAL A 37 -9.54 -0.87 -22.18
CA VAL A 37 -8.66 0.18 -21.64
C VAL A 37 -7.19 -0.15 -21.91
N GLU A 38 -6.36 0.89 -21.96
CA GLU A 38 -4.91 0.75 -21.91
C GLU A 38 -4.50 0.60 -20.43
N PRO A 39 -3.85 -0.52 -20.02
CA PRO A 39 -3.65 -0.83 -18.61
C PRO A 39 -2.86 0.21 -17.82
N GLU A 40 -1.79 0.77 -18.38
CA GLU A 40 -0.95 1.75 -17.71
C GLU A 40 -1.68 3.08 -17.49
N ALA A 41 -2.45 3.54 -18.47
CA ALA A 41 -3.29 4.72 -18.36
C ALA A 41 -4.41 4.52 -17.34
N PHE A 42 -5.05 3.34 -17.32
CA PHE A 42 -6.07 3.01 -16.33
C PHE A 42 -5.49 2.96 -14.91
N ALA A 43 -4.36 2.28 -14.72
CA ALA A 43 -3.64 2.26 -13.44
C ALA A 43 -3.24 3.68 -12.98
N GLY A 44 -2.77 4.51 -13.90
CA GLY A 44 -2.48 5.93 -13.64
C GLY A 44 -3.72 6.71 -13.17
N HIS A 45 -4.88 6.48 -13.78
CA HIS A 45 -6.15 7.08 -13.35
C HIS A 45 -6.61 6.57 -11.99
N VAL A 46 -6.44 5.28 -11.69
CA VAL A 46 -6.71 4.72 -10.34
C VAL A 46 -5.84 5.41 -9.30
N LEU A 47 -4.53 5.52 -9.52
CA LEU A 47 -3.61 6.22 -8.59
C LEU A 47 -3.95 7.70 -8.42
N ALA A 48 -4.26 8.40 -9.51
CA ALA A 48 -4.67 9.80 -9.46
C ALA A 48 -5.98 9.99 -8.68
N THR A 49 -6.94 9.08 -8.88
CA THR A 49 -8.24 9.09 -8.18
C THR A 49 -8.06 8.76 -6.70
N ALA A 50 -7.28 7.73 -6.39
CA ALA A 50 -6.86 7.36 -5.04
C ALA A 50 -6.28 8.57 -4.32
N ARG A 51 -5.27 9.22 -4.91
CA ARG A 51 -4.67 10.44 -4.35
C ARG A 51 -5.72 11.53 -4.14
N ARG A 52 -6.52 11.86 -5.15
CA ARG A 52 -7.52 12.94 -5.03
C ARG A 52 -8.52 12.67 -3.88
N LEU A 53 -9.06 11.46 -3.78
CA LEU A 53 -10.02 11.09 -2.74
C LEU A 53 -9.34 11.00 -1.36
N TRP A 54 -8.10 10.55 -1.30
CA TRP A 54 -7.29 10.50 -0.06
C TRP A 54 -7.10 11.88 0.57
N TYR A 55 -6.77 12.88 -0.25
CA TYR A 55 -6.54 14.25 0.22
C TYR A 55 -7.85 15.01 0.52
N ALA A 56 -8.95 14.65 -0.13
CA ALA A 56 -10.27 15.23 0.11
C ALA A 56 -11.06 14.52 1.23
N GLY A 57 -10.58 13.36 1.68
CA GLY A 57 -11.25 12.52 2.65
C GLY A 57 -11.24 13.10 4.08
N PRO A 58 -12.21 12.70 4.93
CA PRO A 58 -12.34 13.21 6.29
C PRO A 58 -11.09 12.91 7.15
N SER A 59 -10.46 11.76 6.91
CA SER A 59 -9.32 11.28 7.70
C SER A 59 -7.96 11.67 7.10
N HIS A 60 -7.90 12.62 6.14
CA HIS A 60 -6.63 13.07 5.55
C HIS A 60 -5.62 13.53 6.60
N HIS A 61 -6.10 14.17 7.67
CA HIS A 61 -5.26 14.64 8.76
C HIS A 61 -4.49 13.50 9.45
N ILE A 62 -5.17 12.39 9.78
CA ILE A 62 -4.55 11.16 10.33
C ILE A 62 -3.57 10.57 9.32
N CYS A 63 -3.97 10.46 8.05
CA CYS A 63 -3.13 9.88 7.01
C CYS A 63 -1.83 10.66 6.83
N ARG A 64 -1.90 11.99 6.88
CA ARG A 64 -0.72 12.87 6.77
C ARG A 64 0.16 12.80 8.01
N GLU A 65 -0.44 12.75 9.20
CA GLU A 65 0.30 12.67 10.46
C GLU A 65 1.08 11.35 10.58
N LEU A 66 0.44 10.24 10.23
CA LEU A 66 1.05 8.91 10.29
C LEU A 66 1.87 8.58 9.04
N GLY A 67 1.74 9.33 7.95
CA GLY A 67 2.50 9.10 6.73
C GLY A 67 1.97 7.95 5.86
N PHE A 68 0.70 7.59 5.98
CA PHE A 68 0.06 6.59 5.12
C PHE A 68 -0.14 7.10 3.69
N ALA A 69 0.21 6.26 2.72
CA ALA A 69 0.03 6.55 1.31
C ALA A 69 -1.35 6.15 0.80
N SER A 70 -1.84 6.89 -0.21
CA SER A 70 -3.18 6.63 -0.78
C SER A 70 -3.31 5.25 -1.43
N TRP A 71 -2.21 4.70 -1.97
CA TRP A 71 -2.22 3.36 -2.57
C TRP A 71 -2.22 2.24 -1.53
N GLU A 72 -1.68 2.46 -0.33
CA GLU A 72 -1.81 1.53 0.80
C GLU A 72 -3.27 1.40 1.23
N GLY A 73 -3.99 2.53 1.27
CA GLY A 73 -5.44 2.55 1.54
C GLY A 73 -6.29 1.76 0.54
N LEU A 74 -5.78 1.44 -0.66
CA LEU A 74 -6.50 0.63 -1.64
C LEU A 74 -6.63 -0.85 -1.23
N TRP A 75 -5.84 -1.30 -0.27
CA TRP A 75 -5.82 -2.72 0.13
C TRP A 75 -5.76 -2.96 1.65
N ALA A 76 -5.30 -1.98 2.44
CA ALA A 76 -5.37 -2.04 3.90
C ALA A 76 -6.82 -2.08 4.39
N THR A 77 -7.04 -2.81 5.48
CA THR A 77 -8.28 -2.77 6.27
C THR A 77 -8.11 -1.94 7.53
N PHE A 78 -6.87 -1.65 7.93
CA PHE A 78 -6.50 -1.01 9.20
C PHE A 78 -6.98 -1.79 10.43
N GLU A 79 -7.33 -3.06 10.28
CA GLU A 79 -7.69 -3.93 11.41
C GLU A 79 -6.47 -4.18 12.30
N GLY A 80 -6.68 -4.18 13.62
CA GLY A 80 -5.60 -4.40 14.59
C GLY A 80 -4.58 -3.26 14.71
N ASN A 81 -4.78 -2.15 14.02
CA ASN A 81 -3.99 -0.92 14.20
C ASN A 81 -4.45 -0.17 15.47
N ASP A 82 -3.70 0.88 15.84
CA ASP A 82 -4.00 1.73 17.00
C ASP A 82 -5.40 2.38 16.90
N PRO A 83 -6.17 2.52 17.99
CA PRO A 83 -7.48 3.19 17.97
C PRO A 83 -7.49 4.60 17.37
N LEU A 84 -6.34 5.28 17.33
CA LEU A 84 -6.16 6.56 16.63
C LEU A 84 -6.64 6.51 15.16
N VAL A 85 -6.58 5.34 14.50
CA VAL A 85 -7.00 5.18 13.10
C VAL A 85 -8.43 4.67 12.92
N ASP A 86 -9.25 4.62 13.97
CA ASP A 86 -10.62 4.09 13.88
C ASP A 86 -11.51 4.85 12.90
N GLU A 87 -11.37 6.18 12.82
CA GLU A 87 -12.09 7.00 11.83
C GLU A 87 -11.68 6.63 10.39
N LEU A 88 -10.37 6.49 10.16
CA LEU A 88 -9.83 6.05 8.87
C LEU A 88 -10.36 4.66 8.52
N ARG A 89 -10.26 3.70 9.45
CA ARG A 89 -10.77 2.33 9.29
C ARG A 89 -12.25 2.30 8.90
N ALA A 90 -13.07 3.15 9.51
CA ALA A 90 -14.49 3.26 9.16
C ALA A 90 -14.73 3.83 7.75
N TRP A 91 -13.86 4.72 7.28
CA TRP A 91 -13.97 5.36 5.97
C TRP A 91 -13.39 4.53 4.82
N ILE A 92 -12.38 3.70 5.06
CA ILE A 92 -11.65 2.95 4.03
C ILE A 92 -12.53 2.13 3.08
N PRO A 93 -13.58 1.39 3.52
CA PRO A 93 -14.46 0.69 2.60
C PRO A 93 -15.15 1.61 1.58
N THR A 94 -15.48 2.84 1.98
CA THR A 94 -16.04 3.86 1.09
C THR A 94 -14.97 4.39 0.14
N TYR A 95 -13.80 4.73 0.66
CA TYR A 95 -12.65 5.17 -0.15
C TYR A 95 -12.33 4.16 -1.26
N GLN A 96 -12.14 2.88 -0.93
CA GLN A 96 -11.81 1.83 -1.89
C GLN A 96 -12.87 1.73 -3.00
N ARG A 97 -14.15 1.63 -2.61
CA ARG A 97 -15.26 1.56 -3.57
C ARG A 97 -15.29 2.78 -4.49
N GLU A 98 -15.16 3.99 -3.95
CA GLU A 98 -15.22 5.23 -4.73
C GLU A 98 -14.05 5.39 -5.68
N VAL A 99 -12.84 4.93 -5.30
CA VAL A 99 -11.68 4.96 -6.22
C VAL A 99 -11.95 4.11 -7.45
N TRP A 100 -12.35 2.85 -7.26
CA TRP A 100 -12.55 1.92 -8.37
C TRP A 100 -13.74 2.32 -9.25
N THR A 101 -14.87 2.70 -8.66
CA THR A 101 -16.04 3.14 -9.44
C THR A 101 -15.77 4.42 -10.21
N THR A 102 -15.10 5.40 -9.60
CA THR A 102 -14.75 6.65 -10.29
C THR A 102 -13.76 6.41 -11.43
N ALA A 103 -12.76 5.55 -11.24
CA ALA A 103 -11.81 5.20 -12.29
C ALA A 103 -12.51 4.49 -13.47
N LEU A 104 -13.40 3.52 -13.21
CA LEU A 104 -14.18 2.84 -14.24
C LEU A 104 -15.09 3.81 -15.02
N MET A 105 -15.84 4.65 -14.31
CA MET A 105 -16.71 5.65 -14.93
C MET A 105 -15.95 6.64 -15.81
N ALA A 106 -14.73 7.04 -15.42
CA ALA A 106 -13.88 7.94 -16.21
C ALA A 106 -13.48 7.33 -17.57
N HIS A 107 -13.55 6.01 -17.72
CA HIS A 107 -13.34 5.28 -18.96
C HIS A 107 -14.65 4.81 -19.63
N GLY A 108 -15.79 5.33 -19.18
CA GLY A 108 -17.11 4.99 -19.72
C GLY A 108 -17.59 3.57 -19.35
N ILE A 109 -17.01 2.97 -18.32
CA ILE A 109 -17.34 1.61 -17.87
C ILE A 109 -18.26 1.71 -16.65
N ASP A 110 -19.51 1.28 -16.83
CA ASP A 110 -20.49 1.13 -15.76
C ASP A 110 -20.78 -0.37 -15.57
N ASP A 111 -19.83 -1.05 -14.92
CA ASP A 111 -19.91 -2.48 -14.62
C ASP A 111 -19.75 -2.72 -13.10
N PRO A 112 -20.86 -3.02 -12.39
CA PRO A 112 -20.83 -3.34 -10.97
C PRO A 112 -19.96 -4.55 -10.64
N MET A 113 -19.82 -5.53 -11.53
CA MET A 113 -19.00 -6.72 -11.29
C MET A 113 -17.51 -6.36 -11.26
N LEU A 114 -17.05 -5.50 -12.18
CA LEU A 114 -15.68 -5.00 -12.17
C LEU A 114 -15.38 -4.16 -10.92
N SER A 115 -16.36 -3.37 -10.44
CA SER A 115 -16.19 -2.57 -9.22
C SER A 115 -15.94 -3.40 -7.96
N VAL A 116 -16.33 -4.68 -7.97
CA VAL A 116 -16.08 -5.63 -6.89
C VAL A 116 -14.82 -6.46 -7.16
N ALA A 117 -14.64 -6.93 -8.40
CA ALA A 117 -13.56 -7.85 -8.76
C ALA A 117 -12.17 -7.20 -8.74
N LEU A 118 -12.04 -5.96 -9.22
CA LEU A 118 -10.74 -5.28 -9.32
C LEU A 118 -10.10 -4.98 -7.95
N PRO A 119 -10.82 -4.45 -6.94
CA PRO A 119 -10.23 -4.28 -5.61
C PRO A 119 -9.72 -5.59 -4.99
N GLU A 120 -10.42 -6.72 -5.19
CA GLU A 120 -9.96 -8.01 -4.67
C GLU A 120 -8.77 -8.56 -5.46
N ALA A 121 -8.75 -8.38 -6.78
CA ALA A 121 -7.60 -8.72 -7.61
C ALA A 121 -6.36 -7.92 -7.21
N TYR A 122 -6.50 -6.62 -6.92
CA TYR A 122 -5.41 -5.79 -6.44
C TYR A 122 -4.90 -6.22 -5.06
N ARG A 123 -5.81 -6.49 -4.11
CA ARG A 123 -5.45 -7.07 -2.81
C ARG A 123 -4.69 -8.39 -2.95
N SER A 124 -5.14 -9.25 -3.84
CA SER A 124 -4.48 -10.53 -4.12
C SER A 124 -3.11 -10.34 -4.73
N ALA A 125 -2.93 -9.35 -5.61
CA ALA A 125 -1.65 -9.02 -6.22
C ALA A 125 -0.63 -8.51 -5.19
N GLN A 126 -1.04 -7.62 -4.29
CA GLN A 126 -0.21 -7.11 -3.18
C GLN A 126 0.25 -8.23 -2.23
N ARG A 127 -0.65 -9.18 -1.91
CA ARG A 127 -0.36 -10.32 -1.03
C ARG A 127 0.66 -11.33 -1.58
N ARG A 128 1.11 -11.19 -2.83
CA ARG A 128 2.19 -12.04 -3.37
C ARG A 128 3.58 -11.64 -2.85
N GLY A 129 3.68 -10.55 -2.10
CA GLY A 129 4.94 -10.05 -1.55
C GLY A 129 5.64 -9.08 -2.49
N HIS A 130 6.54 -8.29 -1.91
CA HIS A 130 7.23 -7.21 -2.60
C HIS A 130 8.71 -7.58 -2.77
N PRO A 131 9.33 -7.30 -3.93
CA PRO A 131 10.72 -7.67 -4.15
C PRO A 131 11.63 -6.86 -3.24
N LEU A 132 12.72 -7.47 -2.81
CA LEU A 132 13.75 -6.79 -2.02
C LEU A 132 14.49 -5.77 -2.86
N ILE A 133 14.88 -4.66 -2.24
CA ILE A 133 15.86 -3.74 -2.84
C ILE A 133 17.20 -4.48 -2.98
N GLU A 134 17.90 -4.22 -4.08
CA GLU A 134 19.19 -4.84 -4.36
C GLU A 134 20.18 -4.65 -3.18
N GLY A 135 20.66 -5.76 -2.64
CA GLY A 135 21.61 -5.78 -1.51
C GLY A 135 20.99 -5.59 -0.12
N ALA A 136 19.67 -5.36 0.00
CA ALA A 136 19.00 -5.18 1.28
C ALA A 136 19.15 -6.42 2.19
N ASP A 137 18.97 -7.62 1.65
CA ASP A 137 19.13 -8.87 2.39
C ASP A 137 20.57 -9.10 2.84
N GLN A 138 21.54 -8.81 1.97
CA GLN A 138 22.97 -8.95 2.29
C GLN A 138 23.35 -8.00 3.44
N LEU A 139 22.88 -6.74 3.38
CA LEU A 139 23.11 -5.74 4.42
C LEU A 139 22.50 -6.21 5.76
N VAL A 140 21.22 -6.58 5.77
CA VAL A 140 20.50 -7.04 6.96
C VAL A 140 21.20 -8.26 7.57
N ARG A 141 21.58 -9.26 6.76
CA ARG A 141 22.31 -10.46 7.25
C ARG A 141 23.68 -10.11 7.82
N SER A 142 24.40 -9.17 7.20
CA SER A 142 25.73 -8.75 7.68
C SER A 142 25.66 -8.06 9.05
N LEU A 143 24.58 -7.33 9.32
CA LEU A 143 24.36 -6.59 10.58
C LEU A 143 23.76 -7.47 11.67
N ALA A 144 22.97 -8.49 11.33
CA ALA A 144 22.39 -9.43 12.29
C ALA A 144 23.45 -10.15 13.16
N GLY A 145 24.68 -10.32 12.65
CA GLY A 145 25.80 -10.88 13.41
C GLY A 145 26.56 -9.88 14.29
N ARG A 146 26.19 -8.59 14.26
CA ARG A 146 26.95 -7.48 14.85
C ARG A 146 26.13 -6.57 15.78
N CYS A 147 24.83 -6.46 15.55
CA CYS A 147 23.92 -5.63 16.33
C CYS A 147 22.50 -6.21 16.38
N ARG A 148 21.68 -5.71 17.30
CA ARG A 148 20.25 -6.05 17.32
C ARG A 148 19.56 -5.29 16.19
N LEU A 149 18.66 -5.94 15.47
CA LEU A 149 17.92 -5.33 14.37
C LEU A 149 16.48 -5.03 14.80
N GLY A 150 15.96 -3.89 14.35
CA GLY A 150 14.56 -3.50 14.48
C GLY A 150 14.00 -3.06 13.13
N LEU A 151 12.71 -3.28 12.95
CA LEU A 151 11.93 -2.71 11.85
C LEU A 151 10.99 -1.67 12.47
N LEU A 152 11.05 -0.44 11.98
CA LEU A 152 10.18 0.66 12.38
C LEU A 152 9.63 1.28 11.09
N THR A 153 8.35 1.04 10.85
CA THR A 153 7.66 1.53 9.67
C THR A 153 6.37 2.21 10.10
N ASN A 154 6.02 3.24 9.35
CA ASN A 154 4.77 3.97 9.53
C ASN A 154 3.58 3.29 8.86
N GLY A 155 3.81 2.31 7.96
CA GLY A 155 2.73 1.70 7.18
C GLY A 155 1.72 0.91 8.03
N PRO A 156 0.49 0.68 7.53
CA PRO A 156 -0.56 0.00 8.28
C PRO A 156 -0.16 -1.44 8.67
N SER A 157 -0.34 -1.78 9.94
CA SER A 157 0.21 -3.02 10.52
C SER A 157 -0.33 -4.32 9.89
N ASP A 158 -1.56 -4.27 9.37
CA ASP A 158 -2.27 -5.34 8.69
C ASP A 158 -1.65 -5.66 7.32
N ILE A 159 -0.95 -4.71 6.71
CA ILE A 159 -0.33 -4.90 5.39
C ILE A 159 1.19 -5.04 5.44
N GLN A 160 1.88 -4.36 6.35
CA GLN A 160 3.36 -4.38 6.39
C GLN A 160 3.93 -5.78 6.58
N ARG A 161 3.25 -6.64 7.35
CA ARG A 161 3.66 -8.04 7.55
C ARG A 161 3.45 -8.92 6.32
N LEU A 162 2.53 -8.55 5.44
CA LEU A 162 2.20 -9.29 4.23
C LEU A 162 3.12 -8.94 3.05
N LYS A 163 3.86 -7.83 3.16
CA LYS A 163 4.82 -7.39 2.14
C LYS A 163 6.15 -8.17 2.18
N LEU A 164 6.50 -8.72 3.35
CA LEU A 164 7.70 -9.55 3.60
C LEU A 164 7.49 -11.01 3.17
#